data_AF-C4ZEU2-F1
#
_entry.id   AF-C4ZEU2-F1
#
_cell.length_a   1.000
_cell.length_b   1.000
_cell.length_c   1.000
_cell.angle_alpha   90.00
_cell.angle_beta   90.00
_cell.angle_gamma   90.00
#
_symmetry.space_group_name_H-M   'P 1'
#
loop_
_entity.id
_entity.type
_entity.pdbx_description
1 polymer ?
#
loop_
_entity_poly.entity_id
_entity_poly.type
_entity_poly.pdbx_seq_one_letter_code
_entity_poly.pdbx_strand_id
1 'polypeptide(L)'
;MDRETVEAINLFAGMNIQTDGKEEVIDMCKAWEEQREEGIEQGIEQGRKTEVFDSVQCGDYSTARGAQKLNLSIDEFKKQMMAAGFSIPQ
;
A
#
# COMPACT_ATOMS: atom_id res chain seq x y z
N MET A 1 27.31 -8.64 3.79
CA MET A 1 26.51 -9.65 3.08
C MET A 1 27.14 -9.90 1.72
N ASP A 2 27.05 -11.11 1.18
CA ASP A 2 27.52 -11.44 -0.15
C ASP A 2 26.54 -10.95 -1.23
N ARG A 3 27.03 -10.78 -2.46
CA ARG A 3 26.27 -10.21 -3.58
C ARG A 3 25.03 -11.04 -3.93
N GLU A 4 25.11 -12.37 -3.84
CA GLU A 4 23.97 -13.25 -4.11
C GLU A 4 22.84 -13.05 -3.09
N THR A 5 23.18 -12.85 -1.81
CA THR A 5 22.19 -12.50 -0.77
C THR A 5 21.49 -11.18 -1.06
N VAL A 6 22.22 -10.15 -1.52
CA VAL A 6 21.62 -8.85 -1.88
C VAL A 6 20.73 -8.96 -3.12
N GLU A 7 21.18 -9.70 -4.13
CA GLU A 7 20.39 -9.96 -5.34
C GLU A 7 19.11 -10.74 -5.02
N ALA A 8 19.18 -11.73 -4.11
CA ALA A 8 18.00 -12.45 -3.64
C ALA A 8 17.03 -11.54 -2.89
N ILE A 9 17.51 -10.69 -1.99
CA ILE A 9 16.66 -9.73 -1.27
C ILE A 9 15.98 -8.76 -2.25
N ASN A 10 16.73 -8.19 -3.19
CA ASN A 10 16.18 -7.31 -4.22
C ASN A 10 15.10 -8.03 -5.07
N LEU A 11 15.35 -9.30 -5.43
CA LEU A 11 14.42 -10.10 -6.21
C LEU A 11 13.14 -10.46 -5.44
N PHE A 12 13.26 -10.91 -4.18
CA PHE A 12 12.13 -11.42 -3.41
C PHE A 12 11.35 -10.32 -2.70
N ALA A 13 12.01 -9.24 -2.26
CA ALA A 13 11.38 -8.13 -1.55
C ALA A 13 11.06 -6.93 -2.46
N GLY A 14 11.45 -6.97 -3.75
CA GLY A 14 11.25 -5.85 -4.68
C GLY A 14 12.08 -4.61 -4.34
N MET A 15 13.18 -4.79 -3.60
CA MET A 15 14.06 -3.73 -3.15
C MET A 15 15.12 -3.40 -4.21
N ASN A 16 15.71 -2.21 -4.13
CA ASN A 16 16.84 -1.80 -4.98
C ASN A 16 18.03 -1.37 -4.12
N ILE A 17 18.57 -2.35 -3.39
CA ILE A 17 19.82 -2.20 -2.65
C ILE A 17 20.97 -2.01 -3.63
N GLN A 18 21.65 -0.86 -3.57
CA GLN A 18 22.86 -0.60 -4.35
C GLN A 18 24.07 -1.23 -3.66
N THR A 19 24.81 -2.09 -4.38
CA THR A 19 26.12 -2.59 -3.93
C THR A 19 27.20 -1.71 -4.56
N ASP A 20 27.40 -0.50 -4.03
CA ASP A 20 28.60 0.24 -4.36
C ASP A 20 29.81 -0.47 -3.71
N GLY A 21 30.96 -0.47 -4.37
CA GLY A 21 32.16 -1.16 -3.88
C GLY A 21 32.80 -0.51 -2.65
N LYS A 22 32.07 0.30 -1.88
CA LYS A 22 32.56 1.05 -0.73
C LYS A 22 31.70 0.78 0.50
N GLU A 23 31.63 -0.48 0.93
CA GLU A 23 31.22 -0.89 2.28
C GLU A 23 30.15 0.02 2.92
N GLU A 24 29.07 0.33 2.17
CA GLU A 24 27.89 0.94 2.76
C GLU A 24 27.20 -0.21 3.47
N VAL A 25 27.60 -0.41 4.73
CA VAL A 25 26.92 -1.32 5.64
C VAL A 25 25.52 -0.76 5.79
N ILE A 26 24.59 -1.24 4.95
CA ILE A 26 23.17 -1.02 5.16
C ILE A 26 22.90 -1.59 6.55
N ASP A 27 22.55 -0.69 7.46
CA ASP A 27 22.08 -1.08 8.78
C ASP A 27 20.79 -1.89 8.55
N MET A 28 20.96 -3.21 8.55
CA MET A 28 19.89 -4.17 8.28
C MET A 28 18.74 -3.99 9.27
N CYS A 29 19.04 -3.59 10.51
CA CYS A 29 18.02 -3.27 11.50
C CYS A 29 17.24 -2.04 11.06
N LYS A 30 17.92 -0.99 10.60
CA LYS A 30 17.26 0.22 10.09
C LYS A 30 16.39 -0.05 8.86
N ALA A 31 16.92 -0.77 7.87
CA ALA A 31 16.17 -1.12 6.66
C ALA A 31 14.95 -1.99 6.96
N TRP A 32 15.07 -2.94 7.89
CA TRP A 32 13.94 -3.76 8.35
C TRP A 32 12.87 -2.91 9.04
N GLU A 33 13.28 -2.00 9.92
CA GLU A 33 12.35 -1.14 10.65
C GLU A 33 11.60 -0.18 9.71
N GLU A 34 12.31 0.44 8.76
CA GLU A 34 11.69 1.29 7.74
C GLU A 34 10.66 0.52 6.91
N GLN A 35 11.02 -0.67 6.42
CA GLN A 35 10.09 -1.52 5.66
C GLN A 35 8.88 -1.97 6.48
N ARG A 36 9.08 -2.27 7.78
CA ARG A 36 8.00 -2.64 8.69
C ARG A 36 7.03 -1.47 8.89
N GLU A 37 7.55 -0.26 9.11
CA GLU A 37 6.75 0.95 9.29
C GLU A 37 5.96 1.30 8.02
N GLU A 38 6.61 1.28 6.85
CA GLU A 38 5.95 1.49 5.56
C GLU A 38 4.85 0.44 5.31
N GLY A 39 5.11 -0.82 5.64
CA GLY A 39 4.11 -1.89 5.51
C GLY A 39 2.89 -1.67 6.40
N ILE A 40 3.10 -1.17 7.62
CA ILE A 40 2.01 -0.83 8.54
C ILE A 40 1.21 0.36 7.99
N GLU A 41 1.87 1.42 7.54
CA GLU A 41 1.20 2.61 7.00
C GLU A 41 0.36 2.28 5.76
N GLN A 42 0.94 1.53 4.81
CA GLN A 42 0.23 1.07 3.61
C GLN A 42 -0.94 0.15 3.97
N GLY A 43 -0.75 -0.74 4.95
CA GLY A 43 -1.80 -1.63 5.44
C GLY A 43 -2.98 -0.88 6.07
N ILE A 44 -2.70 0.16 6.86
CA ILE A 44 -3.74 1.01 7.46
C ILE A 44 -4.52 1.75 6.37
N GLU A 45 -3.83 2.37 5.42
CA GLU A 45 -4.50 3.11 4.34
C GLU A 45 -5.34 2.18 3.44
N GLN A 46 -4.81 1.01 3.08
CA GLN A 46 -5.53 0.02 2.28
C GLN A 46 -6.74 -0.55 3.05
N GLY A 47 -6.59 -0.83 4.35
CA GLY A 47 -7.67 -1.31 5.22
C GLY A 47 -8.80 -0.29 5.33
N ARG A 48 -8.45 0.99 5.53
CA ARG A 48 -9.40 2.11 5.57
C ARG A 48 -10.17 2.26 4.25
N LYS A 49 -9.50 2.16 3.09
CA LYS A 49 -10.18 2.19 1.79
C LYS A 49 -11.17 1.04 1.64
N THR A 50 -10.74 -0.16 2.02
CA THR A 50 -11.55 -1.37 1.92
C THR A 50 -12.81 -1.29 2.78
N GLU A 51 -12.68 -0.82 4.03
CA GLU A 51 -13.83 -0.61 4.93
C GLU A 51 -14.84 0.37 4.33
N VAL A 52 -14.38 1.49 3.78
CA VAL A 52 -15.30 2.48 3.19
C VAL A 52 -15.97 1.94 1.92
N PHE A 53 -15.26 1.17 1.09
CA PHE A 53 -15.86 0.53 -0.08
C PHE A 53 -16.92 -0.49 0.31
N ASP A 54 -16.66 -1.32 1.31
CA ASP A 54 -17.62 -2.29 1.84
C ASP A 54 -18.84 -1.59 2.43
N SER A 55 -18.63 -0.55 3.25
CA SER A 55 -19.71 0.29 3.81
C SER A 55 -20.58 0.95 2.73
N VAL A 56 -20.00 1.36 1.59
CA VAL A 56 -20.79 1.86 0.44
C VAL A 56 -21.54 0.74 -0.25
N GLN A 57 -20.91 -0.43 -0.46
CA GLN A 57 -21.55 -1.57 -1.12
C GLN A 57 -22.71 -2.15 -0.29
N CYS A 58 -22.56 -2.19 1.03
CA CYS A 58 -23.60 -2.59 1.99
C CYS A 58 -24.72 -1.54 2.15
N GLY A 59 -24.52 -0.33 1.63
CA GLY A 59 -25.50 0.75 1.67
C GLY A 59 -25.49 1.57 2.97
N ASP A 60 -24.54 1.33 3.89
CA ASP A 60 -24.35 2.12 5.10
C ASP A 60 -23.90 3.55 4.78
N TYR A 61 -23.13 3.69 3.70
CA TYR A 61 -22.72 4.98 3.14
C TYR A 61 -23.26 5.19 1.72
N SER A 62 -23.64 6.43 1.43
CA SER A 62 -23.78 6.85 0.03
C SER A 62 -22.40 6.97 -0.63
N THR A 63 -22.34 6.81 -1.96
CA THR A 63 -21.10 6.98 -2.74
C THR A 63 -20.45 8.35 -2.50
N ALA A 64 -21.25 9.41 -2.32
CA ALA A 64 -20.74 10.74 -2.00
C ALA A 64 -20.11 10.80 -0.60
N ARG A 65 -20.70 10.12 0.38
CA ARG A 65 -20.13 10.01 1.73
C ARG A 65 -18.83 9.21 1.74
N GLY A 66 -18.78 8.10 0.98
CA GLY A 66 -17.57 7.31 0.80
C GLY A 66 -16.42 8.14 0.19
N ALA A 67 -16.69 8.85 -0.90
CA ALA A 67 -15.71 9.75 -1.53
C ALA A 67 -15.19 10.82 -0.57
N GLN A 68 -16.08 11.45 0.21
CA GLN A 68 -15.71 12.42 1.23
C GLN A 68 -14.79 11.80 2.30
N LYS A 69 -15.09 10.57 2.76
CA LYS A 69 -14.29 9.85 3.77
C LYS A 69 -12.89 9.51 3.29
N LEU A 70 -12.71 9.27 1.99
CA LEU A 70 -11.39 9.04 1.38
C LEU A 70 -10.70 10.35 0.93
N ASN A 71 -11.34 11.51 1.09
CA ASN A 71 -10.89 12.78 0.52
C ASN A 71 -10.63 12.70 -0.99
N LEU A 72 -11.53 12.01 -1.71
CA LEU A 72 -11.47 11.82 -3.16
C LEU A 72 -12.66 12.52 -3.84
N SER A 73 -12.52 12.79 -5.14
CA SER A 73 -13.69 13.09 -5.97
C SER A 73 -14.57 11.85 -6.11
N ILE A 74 -15.86 12.05 -6.40
CA ILE A 74 -16.80 10.93 -6.58
C ILE A 74 -16.36 10.01 -7.72
N ASP A 75 -15.83 10.57 -8.82
CA ASP A 75 -15.39 9.79 -9.97
C ASP A 75 -14.13 8.97 -9.67
N GLU A 76 -13.16 9.56 -8.96
CA GLU A 76 -11.95 8.84 -8.55
C GLU A 76 -12.27 7.75 -7.53
N PHE A 77 -13.18 8.01 -6.60
CA PHE A 77 -13.69 7.02 -5.67
C PHE A 77 -14.30 5.82 -6.40
N LYS A 78 -15.21 6.07 -7.36
CA LYS A 78 -15.85 5.01 -8.17
C LYS A 78 -14.81 4.18 -8.94
N LYS A 79 -13.81 4.85 -9.54
CA LYS A 79 -12.72 4.18 -10.27
C LYS A 79 -11.91 3.26 -9.35
N GLN A 80 -11.52 3.74 -8.16
CA GLN A 80 -10.76 2.94 -7.20
C GLN A 80 -11.59 1.78 -6.65
N MET A 81 -12.87 2.01 -6.37
CA MET A 81 -13.80 0.99 -5.89
C MET A 81 -13.98 -0.14 -6.93
N MET A 82 -14.17 0.20 -8.21
CA MET A 82 -14.22 -0.80 -9.30
C MET A 82 -12.88 -1.53 -9.47
N ALA A 83 -11.75 -0.82 -9.41
CA ALA A 83 -10.43 -1.43 -9.51
C ALA A 83 -10.15 -2.42 -8.36
N ALA A 84 -10.74 -2.18 -7.19
CA ALA A 84 -10.69 -3.07 -6.03
C ALA A 84 -11.71 -4.22 -6.09
N GLY A 85 -12.52 -4.32 -7.15
CA GLY A 85 -13.48 -5.41 -7.36
C GLY A 85 -14.86 -5.21 -6.71
N PHE A 86 -15.15 -4.02 -6.19
CA PHE A 86 -16.45 -3.67 -5.59
C PHE A 86 -17.43 -3.15 -6.64
N SER A 87 -18.73 -3.36 -6.41
CA SER A 87 -19.80 -2.86 -7.28
C SER A 87 -20.27 -1.47 -6.86
N ILE A 88 -20.45 -0.55 -7.81
CA ILE A 88 -21.01 0.77 -7.52
C ILE A 88 -22.53 0.65 -7.32
N PRO A 89 -23.07 1.02 -6.14
CA PRO A 89 -24.52 1.06 -5.92
C PRO A 89 -25.20 2.08 -6.86
N GLN A 90 -26.42 1.77 -7.31
CA GLN A 90 -27.22 2.67 -8.16
C GLN A 90 -27.78 3.86 -7.41
#